data_AF-A0A8H6WGQ7-F1
#
_entry.id   AF-A0A8H6WGQ7-F1
#
_cell.length_a   1.000
_cell.length_b   1.000
_cell.length_c   1.000
_cell.angle_alpha   90.00
_cell.angle_beta   90.00
_cell.angle_gamma   90.00
#
_symmetry.space_group_name_H-M   'P 1'
#
loop_
_entity.id
_entity.type
_entity.pdbx_description
1 polymer ?
#
loop_
_entity_poly.entity_id
_entity_poly.type
_entity_poly.pdbx_seq_one_letter_code
_entity_poly.pdbx_strand_id
1 'polypeptide(L)'
;MLVRPKKAPACDSCKSKRVLCHPQPNGPCPRCTEKGILCKTTPIPRGRPRKTQSPGPPVLLSSPAPSSSNTAELSRCALLTPELVKHLFMCFHERREYRNPIFQYFNIEKTLVAASWHHHLLPIQEAVLTAAICAAAATLSWHPAVLGPGVCPDSLADESVFFSGADLRAFGERRAPVCRILKDYAIRVAFEARIMLEPTEWNVASCFLLDTLEHDISASSRPWASVYMSHLRAVALNWPNEPKKSRALWSGWMMVESVLAAVNQKPVLVTPADQLLLSGPPPQSLEELLESLEEETAQPLSFNFTNTRAALVFTVVFPFLFHSITIARDFHQHISGTYAHRHPLSEPVILKLLTTLATMQSIINHCVGDVDFPDASQIPKDKTPTELRADASTFPELRSCAFVMSLIFVAFALSLYRELESHAEPGPGSDVPAGLQVDFATNMKSRWARTRMASFRQQAHDMARSALPDLKRMLILQSGPFRHGAIRLEWSAIIEWGEFLADEADASSEGILPADVAVYESLLNSLKGTAYSCVPPTLNSVIKRLETHLATYHLKASTEMGMNMDDLETGNLVSEMSFLLDGSFFAVPDATFGI
;
A
#
# COMPACT_ATOMS: atom_id res chain seq x y z
N MET A 1 -21.88 67.84 -24.70
CA MET A 1 -20.95 67.86 -23.54
C MET A 1 -19.61 67.31 -23.99
N LEU A 2 -18.48 67.93 -23.64
CA LEU A 2 -17.14 67.40 -23.96
C LEU A 2 -16.77 66.28 -22.98
N VAL A 3 -16.54 65.07 -23.48
CA VAL A 3 -16.11 63.92 -22.66
C VAL A 3 -14.66 64.13 -22.23
N ARG A 4 -14.43 64.34 -20.93
CA ARG A 4 -13.05 64.43 -20.39
C ARG A 4 -12.32 63.09 -20.61
N PRO A 5 -11.13 63.07 -21.22
CA PRO A 5 -10.39 61.84 -21.46
C PRO A 5 -10.04 61.15 -20.13
N LYS A 6 -10.24 59.83 -20.07
CA LYS A 6 -9.88 59.02 -18.89
C LYS A 6 -8.35 59.04 -18.75
N LYS A 7 -7.85 59.36 -17.54
CA LYS A 7 -6.41 59.34 -17.25
C LYS A 7 -5.84 57.94 -17.50
N ALA A 8 -4.76 57.87 -18.28
CA ALA A 8 -4.04 56.62 -18.52
C ALA A 8 -3.44 56.05 -17.21
N PRO A 9 -3.28 54.72 -17.09
CA PRO A 9 -2.66 54.11 -15.92
C PRO A 9 -1.18 54.48 -15.77
N ALA A 10 -0.66 54.42 -14.54
CA ALA A 10 0.76 54.54 -14.28
C ALA A 10 1.52 53.30 -14.78
N CYS A 11 2.70 53.50 -15.36
CA CYS A 11 3.59 52.42 -15.78
C CYS A 11 4.13 51.62 -14.58
N ASP A 12 4.50 50.36 -14.82
CA ASP A 12 4.87 49.44 -13.74
C ASP A 12 6.15 49.85 -13.00
N SER A 13 7.06 50.57 -13.67
CA SER A 13 8.31 51.06 -13.08
C SER A 13 8.11 52.26 -12.12
N CYS A 14 7.16 53.16 -12.42
CA CYS A 14 6.77 54.21 -11.47
C CYS A 14 5.95 53.61 -10.30
N LYS A 15 5.06 52.66 -10.62
CA LYS A 15 4.17 51.98 -9.66
C LYS A 15 4.95 51.12 -8.65
N SER A 16 5.95 50.35 -9.07
CA SER A 16 6.81 49.57 -8.16
C SER A 16 7.63 50.46 -7.24
N LYS A 17 8.17 51.56 -7.76
CA LYS A 17 8.90 52.59 -7.00
C LYS A 17 7.98 53.53 -6.19
N ARG A 18 6.65 53.31 -6.21
CA ARG A 18 5.61 54.10 -5.54
C ARG A 18 5.66 55.62 -5.84
N VAL A 19 6.14 56.01 -7.02
CA VAL A 19 6.24 57.43 -7.44
C VAL A 19 5.17 57.82 -8.46
N LEU A 20 4.79 59.10 -8.46
CA LEU A 20 3.86 59.66 -9.44
C LEU A 20 4.38 59.45 -10.88
N CYS A 21 3.49 58.99 -11.76
CA CYS A 21 3.74 58.73 -13.17
C CYS A 21 3.02 59.77 -14.03
N HIS A 22 3.70 60.25 -15.08
CA HIS A 22 3.13 61.12 -16.11
C HIS A 22 3.10 60.36 -17.44
N PRO A 23 2.13 59.45 -17.67
CA PRO A 23 2.06 58.67 -18.89
C PRO A 23 1.82 59.57 -20.10
N GLN A 24 2.59 59.36 -21.15
CA GLN A 24 2.42 60.02 -22.45
C GLN A 24 1.62 59.11 -23.38
N PRO A 25 0.80 59.64 -24.32
CA PRO A 25 -0.02 58.81 -25.19
C PRO A 25 0.82 57.95 -26.15
N ASN A 26 1.93 58.49 -26.66
CA ASN A 26 2.76 57.89 -27.70
C ASN A 26 4.23 57.70 -27.24
N GLY A 27 4.49 57.36 -25.97
CA GLY A 27 5.88 57.16 -25.53
C GLY A 27 6.08 56.81 -24.05
N PRO A 28 7.33 56.53 -23.64
CA PRO A 28 7.71 56.32 -22.25
C PRO A 28 7.41 57.57 -21.41
N CYS A 29 7.07 57.39 -20.12
CA CYS A 29 6.90 58.53 -19.22
C CYS A 29 8.26 59.22 -18.95
N PRO A 30 8.31 60.55 -18.74
CA PRO A 30 9.58 61.29 -18.59
C PRO A 30 10.52 60.68 -17.55
N ARG A 31 9.99 60.25 -16.39
CA ARG A 31 10.72 59.60 -15.30
C ARG A 31 11.36 58.25 -15.64
N CYS A 32 10.91 57.58 -16.69
CA CYS A 32 11.55 56.38 -17.21
C CYS A 32 12.67 56.75 -18.19
N THR A 33 12.42 57.74 -19.06
CA THR A 33 13.39 58.30 -20.01
C THR A 33 14.61 58.90 -19.29
N GLU A 34 14.40 59.77 -18.30
CA GLU A 34 15.42 60.37 -17.41
C GLU A 34 16.35 59.33 -16.75
N LYS A 35 15.85 58.11 -16.55
CA LYS A 35 16.55 57.05 -15.81
C LYS A 35 17.01 55.88 -16.69
N GLY A 36 16.88 56.00 -18.02
CA GLY A 36 17.28 54.96 -18.97
C GLY A 36 16.54 53.61 -18.81
N ILE A 37 15.36 53.59 -18.15
CA ILE A 37 14.65 52.36 -17.81
C ILE A 37 13.44 52.12 -18.72
N LEU A 38 13.32 50.90 -19.22
CA LEU A 38 12.26 50.51 -20.17
C LEU A 38 10.86 50.69 -19.57
N CYS A 39 10.08 51.57 -20.17
CA CYS A 39 8.75 51.95 -19.67
C CYS A 39 7.68 50.94 -20.12
N LYS A 40 7.46 49.88 -19.34
CA LYS A 40 6.36 48.93 -19.54
C LYS A 40 5.13 49.32 -18.72
N THR A 41 3.95 49.14 -19.31
CA THR A 41 2.64 49.36 -18.68
C THR A 41 1.75 48.15 -18.97
N THR A 42 1.77 47.18 -18.04
CA THR A 42 1.02 45.92 -18.18
C THR A 42 -0.49 46.20 -18.07
N PRO A 43 -1.30 45.89 -19.09
CA PRO A 43 -2.73 46.17 -19.06
C PRO A 43 -3.46 45.18 -18.15
N ILE A 44 -3.55 45.50 -16.85
CA ILE A 44 -4.31 44.70 -15.88
C ILE A 44 -5.81 44.88 -16.17
N PRO A 45 -6.57 43.83 -16.56
CA PRO A 45 -8.00 43.93 -16.80
C PRO A 45 -8.76 44.09 -15.48
N ARG A 46 -9.03 45.34 -15.09
CA ARG A 46 -9.83 45.67 -13.90
C ARG A 46 -11.33 45.47 -14.14
N GLY A 47 -11.74 44.21 -14.25
CA GLY A 47 -13.14 43.79 -14.31
C GLY A 47 -13.48 42.80 -13.20
N ARG A 48 -14.45 43.13 -12.34
CA ARG A 48 -15.14 42.11 -11.51
C ARG A 48 -15.96 41.24 -12.48
N PRO A 49 -15.86 39.91 -12.48
CA PRO A 49 -16.51 39.07 -13.49
C PRO A 49 -18.02 39.31 -13.58
N ARG A 50 -18.51 39.75 -14.74
CA ARG A 50 -19.94 39.97 -15.00
C ARG A 50 -20.45 38.91 -15.97
N LYS A 51 -21.36 38.08 -15.48
CA LYS A 51 -21.81 36.84 -16.11
C LYS A 51 -22.81 37.12 -17.24
N THR A 52 -22.40 36.91 -18.49
CA THR A 52 -23.29 36.91 -19.68
C THR A 52 -22.71 35.99 -20.78
N GLN A 53 -23.57 35.49 -21.67
CA GLN A 53 -23.34 34.29 -22.49
C GLN A 53 -22.56 34.54 -23.80
N SER A 54 -22.05 33.44 -24.39
CA SER A 54 -21.63 33.32 -25.79
C SER A 54 -22.15 32.00 -26.39
N PRO A 55 -22.27 31.85 -27.73
CA PRO A 55 -22.81 30.63 -28.36
C PRO A 55 -21.80 29.45 -28.42
N GLY A 56 -22.30 28.22 -28.56
CA GLY A 56 -21.52 27.02 -28.93
C GLY A 56 -21.16 26.99 -30.43
N PRO A 57 -20.53 25.92 -30.98
CA PRO A 57 -20.74 24.48 -30.69
C PRO A 57 -19.43 23.72 -30.34
N PRO A 58 -19.35 22.37 -30.24
CA PRO A 58 -20.37 21.32 -30.44
C PRO A 58 -20.68 20.44 -29.20
N VAL A 59 -21.52 19.43 -29.42
CA VAL A 59 -22.16 18.60 -28.38
C VAL A 59 -21.27 17.45 -27.90
N LEU A 60 -21.11 17.33 -26.58
CA LEU A 60 -21.07 16.04 -25.89
C LEU A 60 -22.01 16.06 -24.68
N LEU A 61 -22.80 14.99 -24.59
CA LEU A 61 -23.85 14.63 -23.64
C LEU A 61 -23.88 15.40 -22.29
N SER A 62 -24.96 16.17 -22.09
CA SER A 62 -25.28 16.83 -20.83
C SER A 62 -25.98 15.91 -19.82
N SER A 63 -25.37 15.69 -18.65
CA SER A 63 -26.09 15.21 -17.47
C SER A 63 -26.98 16.31 -16.87
N PRO A 64 -28.19 16.00 -16.38
CA PRO A 64 -29.10 16.98 -15.79
C PRO A 64 -28.64 17.46 -14.41
N ALA A 65 -29.03 18.69 -14.05
CA ALA A 65 -28.75 19.27 -12.73
C ALA A 65 -29.64 18.66 -11.62
N PRO A 66 -29.16 18.56 -10.37
CA PRO A 66 -29.90 17.91 -9.30
C PRO A 66 -31.03 18.80 -8.76
N SER A 67 -32.27 18.53 -9.17
CA SER A 67 -33.49 19.13 -8.63
C SER A 67 -34.41 18.08 -7.99
N SER A 68 -33.83 17.17 -7.21
CA SER A 68 -34.52 16.12 -6.43
C SER A 68 -33.60 15.53 -5.34
N SER A 69 -33.14 16.36 -4.39
CA SER A 69 -32.20 15.95 -3.33
C SER A 69 -32.72 14.77 -2.50
N ASN A 70 -33.91 14.94 -1.91
CA ASN A 70 -34.39 14.07 -0.84
C ASN A 70 -34.68 12.63 -1.31
N THR A 71 -35.07 12.42 -2.57
CA THR A 71 -35.28 11.07 -3.12
C THR A 71 -33.96 10.38 -3.47
N ALA A 72 -32.98 11.11 -4.00
CA ALA A 72 -31.65 10.56 -4.31
C ALA A 72 -30.85 10.18 -3.05
N GLU A 73 -31.08 10.88 -1.93
CA GLU A 73 -30.50 10.57 -0.63
C GLU A 73 -31.11 9.31 -0.01
N LEU A 74 -32.45 9.21 0.04
CA LEU A 74 -33.14 7.99 0.52
C LEU A 74 -32.73 6.74 -0.28
N SER A 75 -32.66 6.83 -1.61
CA SER A 75 -32.26 5.70 -2.46
C SER A 75 -30.81 5.22 -2.26
N ARG A 76 -29.95 5.95 -1.56
CA ARG A 76 -28.57 5.54 -1.26
C ARG A 76 -28.40 5.02 0.17
N CYS A 77 -29.13 5.57 1.13
CA CYS A 77 -29.23 4.98 2.48
C CYS A 77 -29.89 3.58 2.46
N ALA A 78 -30.75 3.30 1.47
CA ALA A 78 -31.49 2.04 1.33
C ALA A 78 -30.62 0.77 1.17
N LEU A 79 -29.32 0.88 0.86
CA LEU A 79 -28.41 -0.27 0.78
C LEU A 79 -28.03 -0.83 2.15
N LEU A 80 -27.81 0.04 3.14
CA LEU A 80 -27.31 -0.35 4.47
C LEU A 80 -28.48 -0.72 5.39
N THR A 81 -29.09 -1.88 5.13
CA THR A 81 -30.07 -2.49 6.05
C THR A 81 -29.36 -3.00 7.32
N PRO A 82 -30.07 -3.16 8.47
CA PRO A 82 -29.47 -3.64 9.71
C PRO A 82 -28.74 -4.99 9.56
N GLU A 83 -29.28 -5.88 8.73
CA GLU A 83 -28.73 -7.20 8.43
C GLU A 83 -27.42 -7.08 7.65
N LEU A 84 -27.36 -6.19 6.65
CA LEU A 84 -26.13 -5.95 5.89
C LEU A 84 -25.08 -5.24 6.76
N VAL A 85 -25.46 -4.25 7.58
CA VAL A 85 -24.53 -3.58 8.51
C VAL A 85 -23.94 -4.60 9.49
N LYS A 86 -24.74 -5.53 10.03
CA LYS A 86 -24.25 -6.63 10.87
C LYS A 86 -23.30 -7.56 10.12
N HIS A 87 -23.66 -8.01 8.92
CA HIS A 87 -22.80 -8.87 8.09
C HIS A 87 -21.46 -8.19 7.75
N LEU A 88 -21.50 -6.91 7.36
CA LEU A 88 -20.31 -6.13 7.06
C LEU A 88 -19.44 -5.91 8.30
N PHE A 89 -20.03 -5.70 9.49
CA PHE A 89 -19.26 -5.63 10.72
C PHE A 89 -18.56 -6.96 11.04
N MET A 90 -19.21 -8.11 10.85
CA MET A 90 -18.57 -9.42 10.98
C MET A 90 -17.44 -9.61 9.97
N CYS A 91 -17.63 -9.18 8.71
CA CYS A 91 -16.56 -9.18 7.70
C CYS A 91 -15.41 -8.21 8.02
N PHE A 92 -15.63 -7.18 8.85
CA PHE A 92 -14.58 -6.29 9.33
C PHE A 92 -13.74 -6.93 10.45
N HIS A 93 -14.37 -7.75 11.31
CA HIS A 93 -13.68 -8.45 12.40
C HIS A 93 -12.58 -9.42 11.89
N GLU A 94 -12.77 -10.00 10.70
CA GLU A 94 -11.78 -10.85 10.02
C GLU A 94 -10.64 -10.06 9.32
N ARG A 95 -10.71 -8.71 9.30
CA ARG A 95 -9.67 -7.88 8.69
C ARG A 95 -8.52 -7.62 9.65
N ARG A 96 -7.32 -7.46 9.09
CA ARG A 96 -6.18 -6.92 9.84
C ARG A 96 -6.47 -5.53 10.39
N GLU A 97 -7.19 -4.65 9.67
CA GLU A 97 -7.49 -3.28 10.14
C GLU A 97 -8.24 -3.22 11.49
N TYR A 98 -9.05 -4.23 11.84
CA TYR A 98 -9.69 -4.30 13.17
C TYR A 98 -8.68 -4.48 14.31
N ARG A 99 -7.48 -5.03 14.03
CA ARG A 99 -6.36 -5.14 14.97
C ARG A 99 -5.50 -3.87 15.07
N ASN A 100 -5.96 -2.73 14.54
CA ASN A 100 -5.33 -1.43 14.82
C ASN A 100 -5.61 -1.02 16.29
N PRO A 101 -4.58 -0.70 17.11
CA PRO A 101 -4.78 -0.35 18.52
C PRO A 101 -5.76 0.79 18.78
N ILE A 102 -6.09 1.65 17.79
CA ILE A 102 -7.14 2.66 17.98
C ILE A 102 -8.51 2.06 18.35
N PHE A 103 -8.83 0.84 17.88
CA PHE A 103 -10.08 0.16 18.21
C PHE A 103 -10.15 -0.35 19.66
N GLN A 104 -9.04 -0.32 20.43
CA GLN A 104 -9.05 -0.73 21.85
C GLN A 104 -9.65 0.34 22.79
N TYR A 105 -9.87 1.56 22.30
CA TYR A 105 -10.32 2.71 23.13
C TYR A 105 -11.85 2.92 23.12
N PHE A 106 -12.60 2.22 22.28
CA PHE A 106 -14.07 2.30 22.20
C PHE A 106 -14.66 0.93 21.81
N ASN A 107 -15.95 0.72 22.04
CA ASN A 107 -16.63 -0.54 21.68
C ASN A 107 -17.77 -0.28 20.69
N ILE A 108 -17.44 -0.31 19.41
CA ILE A 108 -18.38 -0.09 18.30
C ILE A 108 -19.43 -1.21 18.18
N GLU A 109 -19.12 -2.47 18.51
CA GLU A 109 -20.10 -3.56 18.47
C GLU A 109 -21.24 -3.30 19.46
N LYS A 110 -20.91 -2.97 20.72
CA LYS A 110 -21.88 -2.63 21.76
C LYS A 110 -22.77 -1.47 21.34
N THR A 111 -22.20 -0.46 20.69
CA THR A 111 -22.93 0.69 20.16
C THR A 111 -23.88 0.29 19.02
N LEU A 112 -23.41 -0.51 18.06
CA LEU A 112 -24.23 -1.03 16.96
C LEU A 112 -25.37 -1.91 17.47
N VAL A 113 -25.10 -2.80 18.42
CA VAL A 113 -26.12 -3.65 19.07
C VAL A 113 -27.16 -2.80 19.80
N ALA A 114 -26.75 -1.74 20.53
CA ALA A 114 -27.69 -0.82 21.18
C ALA A 114 -28.57 -0.06 20.16
N ALA A 115 -28.01 0.32 19.01
CA ALA A 115 -28.75 0.89 17.88
C ALA A 115 -29.52 -0.15 17.04
N SER A 116 -29.58 -1.42 17.46
CA SER A 116 -30.17 -2.53 16.69
C SER A 116 -29.65 -2.61 15.24
N TRP A 117 -28.36 -2.32 15.04
CA TRP A 117 -27.64 -2.23 13.76
C TRP A 117 -28.14 -1.14 12.78
N HIS A 118 -29.04 -0.25 13.21
CA HIS A 118 -29.51 0.88 12.41
C HIS A 118 -28.49 2.03 12.46
N HIS A 119 -27.59 2.11 11.49
CA HIS A 119 -26.48 3.07 11.46
C HIS A 119 -26.90 4.55 11.52
N HIS A 120 -28.15 4.86 11.18
CA HIS A 120 -28.72 6.21 11.22
C HIS A 120 -29.26 6.64 12.60
N LEU A 121 -29.32 5.72 13.57
CA LEU A 121 -29.65 6.03 14.97
C LEU A 121 -28.40 6.33 15.82
N LEU A 122 -27.21 6.19 15.23
CA LEU A 122 -25.93 6.42 15.90
C LEU A 122 -25.61 7.93 15.99
N PRO A 123 -24.94 8.36 17.08
CA PRO A 123 -24.16 9.60 17.12
C PRO A 123 -23.27 9.79 15.88
N ILE A 124 -23.10 11.04 15.44
CA ILE A 124 -22.54 11.37 14.12
C ILE A 124 -21.15 10.74 13.87
N GLN A 125 -20.22 10.82 14.83
CA GLN A 125 -18.88 10.24 14.68
C GLN A 125 -18.90 8.70 14.58
N GLU A 126 -19.82 8.05 15.30
CA GLU A 126 -20.00 6.60 15.34
C GLU A 126 -20.69 6.08 14.05
N ALA A 127 -21.61 6.88 13.50
CA ALA A 127 -22.22 6.66 12.18
C ALA A 127 -21.19 6.77 11.05
N VAL A 128 -20.26 7.74 11.11
CA VAL A 128 -19.17 7.88 10.13
C VAL A 128 -18.23 6.67 10.18
N LEU A 129 -17.81 6.24 11.39
CA LEU A 129 -16.95 5.05 11.51
C LEU A 129 -17.66 3.80 10.99
N THR A 130 -18.95 3.64 11.28
CA THR A 130 -19.76 2.52 10.78
C THR A 130 -19.86 2.54 9.25
N ALA A 131 -20.01 3.71 8.62
CA ALA A 131 -20.00 3.83 7.17
C ALA A 131 -18.63 3.46 6.56
N ALA A 132 -17.52 3.91 7.17
CA ALA A 132 -16.17 3.57 6.74
C ALA A 132 -15.85 2.07 6.91
N ILE A 133 -16.30 1.45 8.01
CA ILE A 133 -16.23 0.00 8.25
C ILE A 133 -17.03 -0.76 7.18
N CYS A 134 -18.28 -0.34 6.90
CA CYS A 134 -19.10 -0.98 5.88
C CYS A 134 -18.46 -0.90 4.49
N ALA A 135 -17.89 0.25 4.13
CA ALA A 135 -17.17 0.44 2.86
C ALA A 135 -15.89 -0.41 2.76
N ALA A 136 -15.13 -0.58 3.84
CA ALA A 136 -13.96 -1.46 3.87
C ALA A 136 -14.36 -2.94 3.81
N ALA A 137 -15.29 -3.38 4.66
CA ALA A 137 -15.78 -4.75 4.71
C ALA A 137 -16.47 -5.21 3.42
N ALA A 138 -17.03 -4.29 2.64
CA ALA A 138 -17.64 -4.59 1.35
C ALA A 138 -16.67 -5.23 0.34
N THR A 139 -15.33 -5.12 0.52
CA THR A 139 -14.36 -5.85 -0.32
C THR A 139 -14.22 -7.33 0.04
N LEU A 140 -14.74 -7.78 1.20
CA LEU A 140 -14.66 -9.18 1.66
C LEU A 140 -16.03 -9.87 1.75
N SER A 141 -17.09 -9.11 1.98
CA SER A 141 -18.48 -9.59 2.07
C SER A 141 -18.85 -10.64 1.01
N TRP A 142 -19.53 -11.70 1.42
CA TRP A 142 -20.13 -12.69 0.51
C TRP A 142 -21.65 -12.51 0.37
N HIS A 143 -22.22 -11.45 0.97
CA HIS A 143 -23.65 -11.20 0.98
C HIS A 143 -24.18 -10.89 -0.44
N PRO A 144 -25.34 -11.45 -0.86
CA PRO A 144 -25.90 -11.20 -2.20
C PRO A 144 -26.15 -9.73 -2.52
N ALA A 145 -26.45 -8.88 -1.52
CA ALA A 145 -26.61 -7.43 -1.74
C ALA A 145 -25.30 -6.69 -2.08
N VAL A 146 -24.14 -7.34 -1.90
CA VAL A 146 -22.81 -6.79 -2.25
C VAL A 146 -22.22 -7.49 -3.47
N LEU A 147 -22.34 -8.82 -3.57
CA LEU A 147 -21.90 -9.59 -4.73
C LEU A 147 -22.81 -9.43 -5.97
N GLY A 148 -24.07 -9.02 -5.78
CA GLY A 148 -25.04 -8.94 -6.87
C GLY A 148 -25.51 -10.30 -7.38
N PRO A 149 -26.16 -10.36 -8.57
CA PRO A 149 -26.75 -11.58 -9.08
C PRO A 149 -25.70 -12.62 -9.53
N GLY A 150 -26.09 -13.90 -9.46
CA GLY A 150 -25.26 -15.06 -9.81
C GLY A 150 -24.88 -15.89 -8.58
N VAL A 151 -23.88 -16.77 -8.73
CA VAL A 151 -23.37 -17.60 -7.62
C VAL A 151 -22.83 -16.69 -6.51
N CYS A 152 -23.22 -17.00 -5.28
CA CYS A 152 -22.71 -16.42 -4.03
C CYS A 152 -22.24 -17.58 -3.14
N PRO A 153 -21.06 -17.51 -2.51
CA PRO A 153 -20.60 -18.52 -1.57
C PRO A 153 -21.29 -18.36 -0.22
N ASP A 154 -21.46 -19.45 0.53
CA ASP A 154 -22.12 -19.41 1.85
C ASP A 154 -21.20 -18.85 2.95
N SER A 155 -19.88 -18.93 2.77
CA SER A 155 -18.87 -18.34 3.67
C SER A 155 -17.51 -18.15 2.99
N LEU A 156 -16.59 -17.40 3.61
CA LEU A 156 -15.18 -17.32 3.19
C LEU A 156 -14.36 -18.60 3.46
N ALA A 157 -15.01 -19.67 3.95
CA ALA A 157 -14.49 -21.03 4.08
C ALA A 157 -15.17 -22.01 3.12
N ASP A 158 -15.96 -21.53 2.16
CA ASP A 158 -16.58 -22.33 1.09
C ASP A 158 -15.51 -22.81 0.10
N GLU A 159 -15.01 -24.03 0.31
CA GLU A 159 -13.93 -24.64 -0.49
C GLU A 159 -14.35 -24.93 -1.94
N SER A 160 -15.65 -24.88 -2.28
CA SER A 160 -16.12 -25.02 -3.66
C SER A 160 -15.88 -23.76 -4.51
N VAL A 161 -15.76 -22.59 -3.85
CA VAL A 161 -15.46 -21.30 -4.48
C VAL A 161 -14.03 -20.86 -4.16
N PHE A 162 -13.51 -21.19 -2.97
CA PHE A 162 -12.29 -20.63 -2.41
C PHE A 162 -11.21 -21.69 -2.15
N PHE A 163 -10.59 -22.15 -3.24
CA PHE A 163 -9.46 -23.08 -3.25
C PHE A 163 -8.20 -22.45 -3.87
N SER A 164 -7.04 -23.09 -3.69
CA SER A 164 -5.76 -22.57 -4.23
C SER A 164 -5.78 -22.55 -5.76
N GLY A 165 -5.51 -21.39 -6.36
CA GLY A 165 -5.59 -21.18 -7.81
C GLY A 165 -6.99 -20.87 -8.37
N ALA A 166 -8.02 -20.77 -7.52
CA ALA A 166 -9.36 -20.35 -7.95
C ALA A 166 -9.36 -18.93 -8.55
N ASP A 167 -10.02 -18.76 -9.71
CA ASP A 167 -10.12 -17.47 -10.39
C ASP A 167 -11.32 -16.65 -9.88
N LEU A 168 -11.04 -15.71 -8.98
CA LEU A 168 -12.09 -14.95 -8.28
C LEU A 168 -12.43 -13.61 -8.96
N ARG A 169 -11.90 -13.33 -10.16
CA ARG A 169 -12.14 -12.09 -10.93
C ARG A 169 -13.63 -11.79 -11.11
N ALA A 170 -14.42 -12.80 -11.44
CA ALA A 170 -15.87 -12.66 -11.65
C ALA A 170 -16.67 -12.30 -10.37
N PHE A 171 -16.08 -12.40 -9.17
CA PHE A 171 -16.68 -11.88 -7.94
C PHE A 171 -16.27 -10.42 -7.71
N GLY A 172 -14.99 -10.09 -7.94
CA GLY A 172 -14.46 -8.72 -7.88
C GLY A 172 -15.10 -7.75 -8.87
N GLU A 173 -15.34 -8.19 -10.11
CA GLU A 173 -15.99 -7.37 -11.13
C GLU A 173 -17.47 -7.10 -10.80
N ARG A 174 -18.20 -8.10 -10.28
CA ARG A 174 -19.61 -7.96 -9.88
C ARG A 174 -19.79 -7.06 -8.65
N ARG A 175 -18.92 -7.16 -7.64
CA ARG A 175 -19.02 -6.37 -6.39
C ARG A 175 -18.60 -4.91 -6.55
N ALA A 176 -17.69 -4.61 -7.47
CA ALA A 176 -17.00 -3.32 -7.57
C ALA A 176 -17.95 -2.09 -7.61
N PRO A 177 -19.12 -2.12 -8.28
CA PRO A 177 -20.08 -1.03 -8.23
C PRO A 177 -20.62 -0.76 -6.81
N VAL A 178 -20.94 -1.81 -6.04
CA VAL A 178 -21.47 -1.67 -4.67
C VAL A 178 -20.38 -1.18 -3.71
N CYS A 179 -19.16 -1.73 -3.82
CA CYS A 179 -18.00 -1.25 -3.05
C CYS A 179 -17.74 0.25 -3.31
N ARG A 180 -17.85 0.70 -4.56
CA ARG A 180 -17.71 2.12 -4.93
C ARG A 180 -18.82 2.98 -4.30
N ILE A 181 -20.08 2.56 -4.40
CA ILE A 181 -21.21 3.30 -3.79
C ILE A 181 -21.04 3.44 -2.27
N LEU A 182 -20.58 2.39 -1.59
CA LEU A 182 -20.34 2.42 -0.14
C LEU A 182 -19.13 3.29 0.23
N LYS A 183 -18.04 3.26 -0.54
CA LYS A 183 -16.89 4.18 -0.40
C LYS A 183 -17.32 5.64 -0.58
N ASP A 184 -18.03 5.95 -1.67
CA ASP A 184 -18.52 7.30 -1.96
C ASP A 184 -19.48 7.80 -0.87
N TYR A 185 -20.31 6.90 -0.31
CA TYR A 185 -21.18 7.19 0.83
C TYR A 185 -20.39 7.51 2.11
N ALA A 186 -19.40 6.69 2.47
CA ALA A 186 -18.57 6.89 3.66
C ALA A 186 -17.78 8.21 3.61
N ILE A 187 -17.12 8.49 2.47
CA ILE A 187 -16.39 9.74 2.22
C ILE A 187 -17.31 10.96 2.35
N ARG A 188 -18.51 10.90 1.72
CA ARG A 188 -19.50 11.99 1.80
C ARG A 188 -19.96 12.25 3.24
N VAL A 189 -20.32 11.20 3.99
CA VAL A 189 -20.80 11.33 5.38
C VAL A 189 -19.68 11.85 6.29
N ALA A 190 -18.41 11.46 6.06
CA ALA A 190 -17.26 12.01 6.78
C ALA A 190 -17.04 13.52 6.53
N PHE A 191 -17.22 13.99 5.28
CA PHE A 191 -17.17 15.42 4.94
C PHE A 191 -18.34 16.20 5.55
N GLU A 192 -19.56 15.66 5.51
CA GLU A 192 -20.76 16.28 6.09
C GLU A 192 -20.65 16.41 7.62
N ALA A 193 -20.16 15.35 8.28
CA ALA A 193 -19.85 15.33 9.72
C ALA A 193 -18.63 16.19 10.12
N ARG A 194 -17.81 16.60 9.14
CA ARG A 194 -16.56 17.38 9.34
C ARG A 194 -15.56 16.73 10.31
N ILE A 195 -15.46 15.38 10.29
CA ILE A 195 -14.65 14.63 11.26
C ILE A 195 -13.19 15.09 11.36
N MET A 196 -12.66 15.76 10.33
CA MET A 196 -11.30 16.30 10.29
C MET A 196 -11.01 17.41 11.32
N LEU A 197 -12.05 18.02 11.92
CA LEU A 197 -11.90 19.18 12.81
C LEU A 197 -11.79 18.81 14.30
N GLU A 198 -12.26 17.63 14.71
CA GLU A 198 -12.40 17.25 16.12
C GLU A 198 -11.58 15.98 16.42
N PRO A 199 -10.48 16.05 17.19
CA PRO A 199 -9.69 14.87 17.54
C PRO A 199 -10.41 14.01 18.59
N THR A 200 -10.99 12.90 18.14
CA THR A 200 -11.57 11.84 18.98
C THR A 200 -11.14 10.47 18.43
N GLU A 201 -11.12 9.43 19.25
CA GLU A 201 -10.71 8.09 18.84
C GLU A 201 -11.58 7.53 17.70
N TRP A 202 -12.87 7.87 17.67
CA TRP A 202 -13.80 7.57 16.58
C TRP A 202 -13.39 8.27 15.26
N ASN A 203 -12.99 9.54 15.33
CA ASN A 203 -12.55 10.30 14.15
C ASN A 203 -11.15 9.85 13.68
N VAL A 204 -10.25 9.48 14.60
CA VAL A 204 -8.96 8.84 14.29
C VAL A 204 -9.17 7.54 13.53
N ALA A 205 -10.00 6.63 14.07
CA ALA A 205 -10.32 5.35 13.42
C ALA A 205 -11.02 5.53 12.07
N SER A 206 -11.89 6.54 11.96
CA SER A 206 -12.56 6.89 10.70
C SER A 206 -11.57 7.38 9.65
N CYS A 207 -10.66 8.31 10.01
CA CYS A 207 -9.66 8.84 9.09
C CYS A 207 -8.64 7.77 8.67
N PHE A 208 -8.26 6.86 9.56
CA PHE A 208 -7.48 5.67 9.21
C PHE A 208 -8.17 4.86 8.10
N LEU A 209 -9.40 4.41 8.33
CA LEU A 209 -10.12 3.60 7.35
C LEU A 209 -10.39 4.33 6.03
N LEU A 210 -10.71 5.63 6.08
CA LEU A 210 -10.94 6.45 4.89
C LEU A 210 -9.68 6.63 4.04
N ASP A 211 -8.49 6.77 4.65
CA ASP A 211 -7.26 6.79 3.86
C ASP A 211 -6.99 5.43 3.21
N THR A 212 -7.21 4.32 3.93
CA THR A 212 -7.10 2.99 3.34
C THR A 212 -8.06 2.81 2.15
N LEU A 213 -9.24 3.43 2.20
CA LEU A 213 -10.23 3.41 1.11
C LEU A 213 -9.84 4.31 -0.07
N GLU A 214 -9.13 5.42 0.14
CA GLU A 214 -8.68 6.34 -0.93
C GLU A 214 -7.31 5.99 -1.52
N HIS A 215 -6.61 4.98 -1.01
CA HIS A 215 -5.24 4.66 -1.43
C HIS A 215 -5.08 4.34 -2.93
N ASP A 216 -6.09 3.78 -3.61
CA ASP A 216 -5.97 3.45 -5.05
C ASP A 216 -5.90 4.69 -5.97
N ILE A 217 -6.01 5.90 -5.42
CA ILE A 217 -5.90 7.16 -6.15
C ILE A 217 -4.42 7.58 -6.21
N SER A 218 -3.78 7.36 -7.36
CA SER A 218 -2.36 7.68 -7.61
C SER A 218 -2.00 9.16 -7.40
N ALA A 219 -2.94 10.07 -7.66
CA ALA A 219 -2.78 11.51 -7.44
C ALA A 219 -3.22 11.99 -6.02
N SER A 220 -3.45 11.09 -5.07
CA SER A 220 -3.95 11.46 -3.73
C SER A 220 -2.89 12.13 -2.86
N SER A 221 -3.23 13.29 -2.32
CA SER A 221 -2.43 13.99 -1.30
C SER A 221 -2.60 13.43 0.12
N ARG A 222 -3.20 12.23 0.27
CA ARG A 222 -3.51 11.56 1.56
C ARG A 222 -4.10 12.50 2.64
N PRO A 223 -5.22 13.20 2.35
CA PRO A 223 -5.81 14.12 3.33
C PRO A 223 -6.23 13.38 4.60
N TRP A 224 -6.78 12.18 4.48
CA TRP A 224 -7.23 11.37 5.60
C TRP A 224 -6.07 10.87 6.48
N ALA A 225 -4.95 10.41 5.92
CA ALA A 225 -3.78 10.05 6.73
C ALA A 225 -3.14 11.28 7.41
N SER A 226 -3.15 12.45 6.78
CA SER A 226 -2.65 13.69 7.40
C SER A 226 -3.50 14.08 8.61
N VAL A 227 -4.82 13.94 8.50
CA VAL A 227 -5.76 14.17 9.60
C VAL A 227 -5.62 13.09 10.67
N TYR A 228 -5.59 11.81 10.30
CA TYR A 228 -5.36 10.66 11.18
C TYR A 228 -4.11 10.87 12.04
N MET A 229 -2.95 11.16 11.45
CA MET A 229 -1.72 11.40 12.21
C MET A 229 -1.82 12.65 13.10
N SER A 230 -2.49 13.72 12.64
CA SER A 230 -2.70 14.92 13.47
C SER A 230 -3.64 14.68 14.66
N HIS A 231 -4.66 13.84 14.48
CA HIS A 231 -5.64 13.49 15.52
C HIS A 231 -5.06 12.46 16.49
N LEU A 232 -4.33 11.47 15.98
CA LEU A 232 -3.61 10.46 16.75
C LEU A 232 -2.67 11.11 17.77
N ARG A 233 -1.86 12.09 17.33
CA ARG A 233 -1.01 12.93 18.20
C ARG A 233 -1.80 13.63 19.31
N ALA A 234 -3.03 14.08 19.03
CA ALA A 234 -3.84 14.83 19.98
C ALA A 234 -4.55 13.93 21.00
N VAL A 235 -5.08 12.77 20.59
CA VAL A 235 -5.73 11.82 21.52
C VAL A 235 -4.70 11.07 22.37
N ALA A 236 -3.53 10.72 21.82
CA ALA A 236 -2.48 9.97 22.51
C ALA A 236 -1.93 10.66 23.77
N LEU A 237 -2.05 12.00 23.86
CA LEU A 237 -1.69 12.77 25.05
C LEU A 237 -2.60 12.49 26.27
N ASN A 238 -3.81 11.99 26.03
CA ASN A 238 -4.84 11.78 27.06
C ASN A 238 -4.96 10.30 27.49
N TRP A 239 -4.21 9.38 26.87
CA TRP A 239 -4.37 7.95 27.13
C TRP A 239 -3.84 7.56 28.52
N PRO A 240 -4.64 6.86 29.35
CA PRO A 240 -4.23 6.51 30.70
C PRO A 240 -3.20 5.36 30.68
N ASN A 241 -2.00 5.68 31.16
CA ASN A 241 -0.77 4.87 31.11
C ASN A 241 -0.10 4.83 29.71
N GLU A 242 1.23 4.69 29.70
CA GLU A 242 2.01 4.53 28.46
C GLU A 242 1.47 3.41 27.57
N PRO A 243 1.61 3.50 26.23
CA PRO A 243 1.20 2.46 25.28
C PRO A 243 2.03 1.16 25.35
N LYS A 244 2.68 0.84 26.49
CA LYS A 244 3.55 -0.33 26.70
C LYS A 244 2.96 -1.64 26.17
N LYS A 245 1.68 -1.94 26.50
CA LYS A 245 0.97 -3.13 26.02
C LYS A 245 0.73 -3.19 24.51
N SER A 246 0.86 -2.05 23.82
CA SER A 246 0.59 -1.90 22.38
C SER A 246 1.82 -1.45 21.57
N ARG A 247 3.00 -1.24 22.16
CA ARG A 247 4.20 -0.70 21.47
C ARG A 247 4.59 -1.47 20.20
N ALA A 248 4.58 -2.81 20.25
CA ALA A 248 4.87 -3.65 19.10
C ALA A 248 3.78 -3.54 18.00
N LEU A 249 2.51 -3.45 18.41
CA LEU A 249 1.39 -3.22 17.48
C LEU A 249 1.47 -1.84 16.83
N TRP A 250 1.73 -0.79 17.60
CA TRP A 250 1.95 0.56 17.06
C TRP A 250 3.15 0.64 16.12
N SER A 251 4.24 -0.06 16.43
CA SER A 251 5.38 -0.21 15.51
C SER A 251 4.97 -0.91 14.22
N GLY A 252 4.18 -1.99 14.30
CA GLY A 252 3.62 -2.67 13.13
C GLY A 252 2.74 -1.77 12.27
N TRP A 253 1.82 -1.02 12.85
CA TRP A 253 0.93 -0.13 12.10
C TRP A 253 1.64 1.10 11.52
N MET A 254 2.55 1.74 12.29
CA MET A 254 3.38 2.81 11.76
C MET A 254 4.35 2.34 10.67
N MET A 255 4.85 1.10 10.77
CA MET A 255 5.63 0.47 9.70
C MET A 255 4.78 0.30 8.45
N VAL A 256 3.59 -0.32 8.54
CA VAL A 256 2.69 -0.50 7.38
C VAL A 256 2.40 0.85 6.71
N GLU A 257 1.99 1.85 7.49
CA GLU A 257 1.69 3.20 6.99
C GLU A 257 2.89 3.89 6.33
N SER A 258 4.09 3.68 6.85
CA SER A 258 5.31 4.32 6.33
C SER A 258 5.82 3.62 5.07
N VAL A 259 5.91 2.30 5.09
CA VAL A 259 6.37 1.50 3.93
C VAL A 259 5.37 1.65 2.79
N LEU A 260 4.06 1.51 3.04
CA LEU A 260 3.02 1.70 2.02
C LEU A 260 3.07 3.09 1.38
N ALA A 261 3.31 4.14 2.17
CA ALA A 261 3.51 5.49 1.63
C ALA A 261 4.77 5.56 0.75
N ALA A 262 5.91 5.11 1.28
CA ALA A 262 7.22 5.22 0.64
C ALA A 262 7.32 4.49 -0.71
N VAL A 263 6.74 3.28 -0.82
CA VAL A 263 6.73 2.50 -2.08
C VAL A 263 5.75 3.07 -3.11
N ASN A 264 4.61 3.62 -2.67
CA ASN A 264 3.62 4.23 -3.56
C ASN A 264 3.96 5.71 -3.94
N GLN A 265 5.20 6.17 -3.72
CA GLN A 265 5.65 7.57 -3.92
C GLN A 265 4.88 8.64 -3.11
N LYS A 266 4.12 8.25 -2.07
CA LYS A 266 3.26 9.14 -1.28
C LYS A 266 3.98 9.69 -0.03
N PRO A 267 3.53 10.84 0.50
CA PRO A 267 4.10 11.41 1.72
C PRO A 267 4.09 10.41 2.90
N VAL A 268 5.28 10.16 3.45
CA VAL A 268 5.45 9.44 4.73
C VAL A 268 5.14 10.42 5.87
N LEU A 269 4.02 10.20 6.56
CA LEU A 269 3.47 11.16 7.55
C LEU A 269 3.84 10.83 9.01
N VAL A 270 4.49 9.68 9.25
CA VAL A 270 5.01 9.25 10.55
C VAL A 270 6.37 9.89 10.79
N THR A 271 6.42 10.81 11.75
CA THR A 271 7.66 11.50 12.15
C THR A 271 8.45 10.68 13.19
N PRO A 272 9.75 10.98 13.40
CA PRO A 272 10.50 10.40 14.51
C PRO A 272 9.86 10.65 15.88
N ALA A 273 9.15 11.77 16.07
CA ALA A 273 8.44 12.06 17.32
C ALA A 273 7.24 11.14 17.55
N ASP A 274 6.46 10.82 16.50
CA ASP A 274 5.35 9.87 16.58
C ASP A 274 5.83 8.46 16.93
N GLN A 275 6.95 8.07 16.32
CA GLN A 275 7.60 6.80 16.57
C GLN A 275 8.06 6.68 18.03
N LEU A 276 8.70 7.71 18.58
CA LEU A 276 9.09 7.73 20.00
C LEU A 276 7.87 7.76 20.95
N LEU A 277 6.79 8.44 20.57
CA LEU A 277 5.55 8.53 21.35
C LEU A 277 4.79 7.20 21.43
N LEU A 278 4.73 6.43 20.34
CA LEU A 278 3.87 5.25 20.21
C LEU A 278 4.63 3.92 20.32
N SER A 279 5.86 3.83 19.79
CA SER A 279 6.74 2.66 19.94
C SER A 279 7.61 2.70 21.18
N GLY A 280 7.90 3.90 21.71
CA GLY A 280 8.86 4.11 22.79
C GLY A 280 10.29 4.39 22.31
N PRO A 281 11.32 4.21 23.17
CA PRO A 281 12.72 4.53 22.83
C PRO A 281 13.24 3.67 21.67
N PRO A 282 14.30 4.14 20.96
CA PRO A 282 14.90 3.36 19.89
C PRO A 282 15.55 2.07 20.43
N PRO A 283 15.34 0.92 19.77
CA PRO A 283 16.11 -0.30 20.01
C PRO A 283 17.51 -0.20 19.39
N GLN A 284 18.34 -1.22 19.63
CA GLN A 284 19.63 -1.41 18.93
C GLN A 284 19.47 -1.39 17.41
N SER A 285 20.54 -1.04 16.70
CA SER A 285 20.61 -0.99 15.22
C SER A 285 20.39 -2.36 14.57
N LEU A 286 20.20 -2.39 13.25
CA LEU A 286 20.09 -3.65 12.51
C LEU A 286 21.45 -4.37 12.42
N GLU A 287 22.52 -3.59 12.45
CA GLU A 287 23.91 -4.04 12.44
C GLU A 287 24.27 -4.72 13.78
N GLU A 288 24.06 -4.05 14.93
CA GLU A 288 24.24 -4.65 16.27
C GLU A 288 23.32 -5.87 16.48
N LEU A 289 22.13 -5.87 15.87
CA LEU A 289 21.21 -7.01 15.91
C LEU A 289 21.71 -8.19 15.08
N LEU A 290 22.27 -7.98 13.89
CA LEU A 290 22.86 -9.05 13.09
C LEU A 290 24.09 -9.64 13.79
N GLU A 291 24.97 -8.79 14.33
CA GLU A 291 26.13 -9.23 15.14
C GLU A 291 25.68 -10.11 16.32
N SER A 292 24.61 -9.71 17.03
CA SER A 292 24.02 -10.51 18.13
C SER A 292 23.52 -11.89 17.65
N LEU A 293 22.87 -11.95 16.48
CA LEU A 293 22.35 -13.20 15.89
C LEU A 293 23.49 -14.14 15.46
N GLU A 294 24.58 -13.60 14.91
CA GLU A 294 25.76 -14.37 14.53
C GLU A 294 26.48 -14.93 15.78
N GLU A 295 26.61 -14.15 16.86
CA GLU A 295 27.19 -14.61 18.14
C GLU A 295 26.33 -15.69 18.84
N GLU A 296 25.00 -15.57 18.83
CA GLU A 296 24.11 -16.61 19.38
C GLU A 296 24.16 -17.90 18.54
N THR A 297 24.20 -17.78 17.21
CA THR A 297 24.26 -18.93 16.29
C THR A 297 25.58 -19.71 16.43
N ALA A 298 26.66 -19.07 16.87
CA ALA A 298 27.96 -19.71 17.12
C ALA A 298 27.99 -20.60 18.38
N GLN A 299 26.97 -20.55 19.25
CA GLN A 299 26.93 -21.33 20.48
C GLN A 299 26.19 -22.67 20.30
N PRO A 300 26.69 -23.78 20.88
CA PRO A 300 26.05 -25.09 20.74
C PRO A 300 24.74 -25.16 21.55
N LEU A 301 23.62 -24.84 20.88
CA LEU A 301 22.29 -24.81 21.46
C LEU A 301 21.91 -26.14 22.13
N SER A 302 21.55 -26.08 23.41
CA SER A 302 20.97 -27.20 24.15
C SER A 302 19.52 -26.91 24.52
N PHE A 303 18.65 -27.91 24.30
CA PHE A 303 17.19 -27.93 24.52
C PHE A 303 16.30 -27.08 23.58
N ASN A 304 15.16 -27.69 23.21
CA ASN A 304 13.93 -27.11 22.64
C ASN A 304 14.06 -25.99 21.58
N PHE A 305 14.70 -26.34 20.45
CA PHE A 305 14.85 -25.55 19.22
C PHE A 305 13.66 -24.64 18.86
N THR A 306 12.42 -25.14 18.90
CA THR A 306 11.22 -24.36 18.54
C THR A 306 10.90 -23.21 19.48
N ASN A 307 11.06 -23.39 20.79
CA ASN A 307 10.86 -22.30 21.75
C ASN A 307 11.98 -21.25 21.61
N THR A 308 13.23 -21.70 21.42
CA THR A 308 14.39 -20.82 21.24
C THR A 308 14.25 -19.97 19.97
N ARG A 309 13.90 -20.57 18.83
CA ARG A 309 13.68 -19.83 17.57
C ARG A 309 12.51 -18.85 17.64
N ALA A 310 11.39 -19.25 18.26
CA ALA A 310 10.26 -18.33 18.42
C ALA A 310 10.61 -17.12 19.31
N ALA A 311 11.31 -17.35 20.42
CA ALA A 311 11.80 -16.27 21.28
C ALA A 311 12.74 -15.32 20.51
N LEU A 312 13.67 -15.86 19.71
CA LEU A 312 14.59 -15.10 18.86
C LEU A 312 13.85 -14.20 17.86
N VAL A 313 12.82 -14.70 17.18
CA VAL A 313 12.04 -13.88 16.24
C VAL A 313 11.22 -12.81 16.97
N PHE A 314 10.75 -13.08 18.19
CA PHE A 314 10.02 -12.09 18.98
C PHE A 314 10.93 -10.99 19.57
N THR A 315 12.23 -11.24 19.81
CA THR A 315 13.19 -10.16 20.14
C THR A 315 13.58 -9.35 18.90
N VAL A 316 13.79 -10.01 17.75
CA VAL A 316 14.16 -9.37 16.46
C VAL A 316 13.06 -8.49 15.86
N VAL A 317 11.79 -8.89 15.96
CA VAL A 317 10.71 -8.25 15.19
C VAL A 317 10.46 -6.78 15.57
N PHE A 318 10.62 -6.38 16.84
CA PHE A 318 10.44 -4.98 17.25
C PHE A 318 11.53 -4.04 16.69
N PRO A 319 12.84 -4.34 16.84
CA PRO A 319 13.90 -3.64 16.12
C PRO A 319 13.69 -3.58 14.60
N PHE A 320 13.33 -4.70 13.98
CA PHE A 320 13.10 -4.77 12.53
C PHE A 320 11.98 -3.81 12.08
N LEU A 321 10.83 -3.83 12.76
CA LEU A 321 9.72 -2.92 12.52
C LEU A 321 10.10 -1.45 12.76
N PHE A 322 10.86 -1.17 13.82
CA PHE A 322 11.28 0.19 14.17
C PHE A 322 12.19 0.79 13.09
N HIS A 323 13.20 0.05 12.64
CA HIS A 323 14.11 0.54 11.60
C HIS A 323 13.45 0.58 10.22
N SER A 324 12.48 -0.29 9.93
CA SER A 324 11.66 -0.22 8.71
C SER A 324 10.92 1.11 8.55
N ILE A 325 10.46 1.72 9.65
CA ILE A 325 9.86 3.07 9.63
C ILE A 325 10.91 4.14 9.25
N THR A 326 12.14 4.00 9.75
CA THR A 326 13.25 4.92 9.40
C THR A 326 13.67 4.75 7.95
N ILE A 327 13.80 3.53 7.46
CA ILE A 327 14.12 3.20 6.06
C ILE A 327 13.05 3.77 5.12
N ALA A 328 11.77 3.64 5.46
CA ALA A 328 10.67 4.24 4.70
C ALA A 328 10.79 5.77 4.57
N ARG A 329 11.14 6.47 5.66
CA ARG A 329 11.39 7.92 5.63
C ARG A 329 12.60 8.27 4.76
N ASP A 330 13.74 7.60 4.97
CA ASP A 330 14.98 7.86 4.23
C ASP A 330 14.78 7.60 2.72
N PHE A 331 14.14 6.48 2.36
CA PHE A 331 13.79 6.11 0.99
C PHE A 331 12.88 7.14 0.33
N HIS A 332 11.82 7.58 0.99
CA HIS A 332 10.94 8.62 0.44
C HIS A 332 11.65 9.99 0.35
N GLN A 333 12.46 10.36 1.35
CA GLN A 333 13.15 11.65 1.35
C GLN A 333 14.22 11.75 0.26
N HIS A 334 14.87 10.63 -0.09
CA HIS A 334 16.07 10.62 -0.92
C HIS A 334 15.98 9.84 -2.25
N ILE A 335 14.94 9.02 -2.48
CA ILE A 335 14.76 8.23 -3.71
C ILE A 335 13.37 8.43 -4.34
N SER A 336 12.27 8.01 -3.69
CA SER A 336 10.93 7.96 -4.29
C SER A 336 10.05 9.21 -4.10
N GLY A 337 10.52 10.20 -3.33
CA GLY A 337 9.75 11.40 -3.06
C GLY A 337 9.86 12.44 -4.17
N THR A 338 8.85 13.32 -4.26
CA THR A 338 8.80 14.41 -5.25
C THR A 338 9.98 15.39 -5.16
N TYR A 339 10.70 15.43 -4.04
CA TYR A 339 11.98 16.14 -3.92
C TYR A 339 13.11 15.39 -4.63
N ALA A 340 13.23 14.08 -4.41
CA ALA A 340 14.27 13.23 -5.00
C ALA A 340 14.19 13.23 -6.53
N HIS A 341 13.02 12.99 -7.14
CA HIS A 341 12.81 13.06 -8.60
C HIS A 341 13.14 14.42 -9.26
N ARG A 342 13.47 15.47 -8.48
CA ARG A 342 13.85 16.80 -8.98
C ARG A 342 15.34 17.11 -8.83
N HIS A 343 16.12 16.18 -8.28
CA HIS A 343 17.53 16.36 -7.97
C HIS A 343 18.33 15.09 -8.35
N PRO A 344 19.63 15.19 -8.63
CA PRO A 344 20.45 13.99 -8.85
C PRO A 344 20.49 13.15 -7.57
N LEU A 345 20.24 11.84 -7.70
CA LEU A 345 20.31 10.90 -6.58
C LEU A 345 21.71 10.87 -5.95
N SER A 346 21.74 10.66 -4.64
CA SER A 346 22.97 10.60 -3.86
C SER A 346 23.51 9.18 -3.78
N GLU A 347 24.59 8.89 -4.49
CA GLU A 347 25.30 7.60 -4.50
C GLU A 347 25.51 6.97 -3.11
N PRO A 348 26.00 7.69 -2.07
CA PRO A 348 26.15 7.09 -0.73
C PRO A 348 24.82 6.77 -0.04
N VAL A 349 23.69 7.38 -0.42
CA VAL A 349 22.37 7.04 0.12
C VAL A 349 21.82 5.78 -0.55
N ILE A 350 22.04 5.61 -1.86
CA ILE A 350 21.72 4.36 -2.57
C ILE A 350 22.54 3.21 -1.96
N LEU A 351 23.86 3.41 -1.78
CA LEU A 351 24.73 2.42 -1.17
C LEU A 351 24.30 2.07 0.27
N LYS A 352 23.98 3.08 1.11
CA LYS A 352 23.43 2.84 2.46
C LYS A 352 22.19 1.95 2.39
N LEU A 353 21.23 2.27 1.52
CA LEU A 353 19.98 1.52 1.43
C LEU A 353 20.18 0.08 0.91
N LEU A 354 21.07 -0.13 -0.07
CA LEU A 354 21.47 -1.47 -0.50
C LEU A 354 22.12 -2.27 0.65
N THR A 355 23.04 -1.68 1.41
CA THR A 355 23.63 -2.33 2.59
C THR A 355 22.58 -2.67 3.64
N THR A 356 21.71 -1.73 4.02
CA THR A 356 20.67 -1.98 5.02
C THR A 356 19.66 -3.04 4.57
N LEU A 357 19.29 -3.09 3.27
CA LEU A 357 18.42 -4.15 2.75
C LEU A 357 19.09 -5.53 2.74
N ALA A 358 20.40 -5.60 2.46
CA ALA A 358 21.16 -6.84 2.61
C ALA A 358 21.21 -7.30 4.08
N THR A 359 21.44 -6.39 5.04
CA THR A 359 21.35 -6.68 6.48
C THR A 359 19.96 -7.20 6.87
N MET A 360 18.88 -6.61 6.35
CA MET A 360 17.52 -7.11 6.57
C MET A 360 17.31 -8.53 5.99
N GLN A 361 17.87 -8.84 4.81
CA GLN A 361 17.78 -10.18 4.23
C GLN A 361 18.57 -11.21 5.07
N SER A 362 19.77 -10.86 5.57
CA SER A 362 20.52 -11.71 6.49
C SER A 362 19.74 -11.99 7.78
N ILE A 363 19.14 -10.96 8.40
CA ILE A 363 18.30 -11.12 9.61
C ILE A 363 17.12 -12.06 9.33
N ILE A 364 16.42 -11.90 8.19
CA ILE A 364 15.33 -12.81 7.79
C ILE A 364 15.85 -14.26 7.66
N ASN A 365 17.01 -14.45 7.04
CA ASN A 365 17.59 -15.78 6.83
C ASN A 365 18.03 -16.46 8.14
N HIS A 366 18.63 -15.72 9.10
CA HIS A 366 18.93 -16.26 10.44
C HIS A 366 17.65 -16.61 11.23
N CYS A 367 16.59 -15.81 11.08
CA CYS A 367 15.33 -16.03 11.78
C CYS A 367 14.53 -17.24 11.24
N VAL A 368 14.38 -17.33 9.92
CA VAL A 368 13.41 -18.22 9.24
C VAL A 368 13.86 -18.74 7.87
N GLY A 369 15.13 -18.64 7.51
CA GLY A 369 15.65 -19.06 6.20
C GLY A 369 15.65 -20.57 5.97
N ASP A 370 15.74 -21.36 7.05
CA ASP A 370 15.73 -22.83 7.06
C ASP A 370 14.36 -23.43 7.45
N VAL A 371 13.34 -22.60 7.68
CA VAL A 371 11.99 -23.06 8.00
C VAL A 371 11.19 -23.23 6.71
N ASP A 372 11.01 -24.48 6.29
CA ASP A 372 10.06 -24.82 5.24
C ASP A 372 8.63 -24.66 5.78
N PHE A 373 7.92 -23.64 5.29
CA PHE A 373 6.55 -23.35 5.74
C PHE A 373 5.55 -24.04 4.81
N PRO A 374 4.68 -24.95 5.31
CA PRO A 374 3.61 -25.52 4.50
C PRO A 374 2.59 -24.44 4.09
N ASP A 375 1.91 -24.64 2.96
CA ASP A 375 0.73 -23.88 2.57
C ASP A 375 -0.38 -24.07 3.63
N ALA A 376 -1.23 -23.05 3.82
CA ALA A 376 -2.39 -23.12 4.71
C ALA A 376 -3.37 -24.25 4.34
N SER A 377 -3.35 -24.72 3.08
CA SER A 377 -4.09 -25.92 2.64
C SER A 377 -3.51 -27.25 3.17
N GLN A 378 -2.20 -27.28 3.48
CA GLN A 378 -1.46 -28.47 3.91
C GLN A 378 -1.38 -28.60 5.44
N ILE A 379 -1.67 -27.55 6.19
CA ILE A 379 -1.71 -27.59 7.67
C ILE A 379 -2.95 -28.40 8.09
N PRO A 380 -2.81 -29.52 8.83
CA PRO A 380 -3.97 -30.29 9.28
C PRO A 380 -4.85 -29.45 10.21
N LYS A 381 -6.12 -29.27 9.81
CA LYS A 381 -7.10 -28.40 10.49
C LYS A 381 -7.42 -28.87 11.91
N ASP A 382 -7.20 -30.15 12.19
CA ASP A 382 -7.57 -30.83 13.43
C ASP A 382 -6.49 -30.73 14.52
N LYS A 383 -5.29 -30.22 14.19
CA LYS A 383 -4.21 -30.00 15.16
C LYS A 383 -4.64 -28.98 16.22
N THR A 384 -4.42 -29.29 17.50
CA THR A 384 -4.67 -28.31 18.56
C THR A 384 -3.71 -27.11 18.46
N PRO A 385 -4.04 -25.94 19.03
CA PRO A 385 -3.12 -24.80 19.10
C PRO A 385 -1.79 -25.12 19.81
N THR A 386 -1.76 -26.15 20.65
CA THR A 386 -0.53 -26.65 21.30
C THR A 386 0.34 -27.43 20.31
N GLU A 387 -0.25 -28.29 19.48
CA GLU A 387 0.46 -29.02 18.41
C GLU A 387 0.96 -28.09 17.29
N LEU A 388 0.17 -27.07 16.92
CA LEU A 388 0.59 -26.05 15.97
C LEU A 388 1.77 -25.21 16.49
N ARG A 389 1.89 -25.02 17.81
CA ARG A 389 3.03 -24.32 18.43
C ARG A 389 4.23 -25.22 18.70
N ALA A 390 4.09 -26.54 18.61
CA ALA A 390 5.19 -27.49 18.82
C ALA A 390 6.19 -27.50 17.64
N ASP A 391 5.77 -27.03 16.47
CA ASP A 391 6.53 -26.99 15.22
C ASP A 391 6.61 -25.55 14.65
N ALA A 392 7.81 -25.09 14.35
CA ALA A 392 8.08 -23.75 13.80
C ALA A 392 7.37 -23.51 12.45
N SER A 393 7.17 -24.56 11.65
CA SER A 393 6.49 -24.46 10.35
C SER A 393 5.01 -24.10 10.49
N THR A 394 4.37 -24.47 11.61
CA THR A 394 2.93 -24.28 11.85
C THR A 394 2.59 -23.24 12.90
N PHE A 395 3.56 -22.79 13.72
CA PHE A 395 3.37 -21.80 14.80
C PHE A 395 2.81 -20.47 14.24
N PRO A 396 1.53 -20.11 14.49
CA PRO A 396 0.86 -18.99 13.82
C PRO A 396 1.51 -17.62 14.07
N GLU A 397 2.04 -17.40 15.27
CA GLU A 397 2.72 -16.16 15.65
C GLU A 397 4.08 -16.03 14.95
N LEU A 398 4.86 -17.11 14.85
CA LEU A 398 6.12 -17.14 14.07
C LEU A 398 5.85 -16.95 12.57
N ARG A 399 4.84 -17.64 12.01
CA ARG A 399 4.36 -17.43 10.63
C ARG A 399 3.97 -15.96 10.39
N SER A 400 3.33 -15.31 11.37
CA SER A 400 2.95 -13.90 11.29
C SER A 400 4.15 -12.95 11.26
N CYS A 401 5.18 -13.20 12.09
CA CYS A 401 6.42 -12.43 12.06
C CYS A 401 7.20 -12.63 10.75
N ALA A 402 7.36 -13.89 10.33
CA ALA A 402 8.02 -14.27 9.08
C ALA A 402 7.36 -13.61 7.86
N PHE A 403 6.02 -13.60 7.82
CA PHE A 403 5.24 -12.90 6.79
C PHE A 403 5.54 -11.40 6.76
N VAL A 404 5.47 -10.73 7.90
CA VAL A 404 5.66 -9.26 7.96
C VAL A 404 7.09 -8.87 7.61
N MET A 405 8.11 -9.59 8.11
CA MET A 405 9.51 -9.31 7.78
C MET A 405 9.78 -9.53 6.29
N SER A 406 9.29 -10.64 5.71
CA SER A 406 9.42 -10.91 4.27
C SER A 406 8.72 -9.83 3.43
N LEU A 407 7.47 -9.48 3.76
CA LEU A 407 6.68 -8.45 3.06
C LEU A 407 7.41 -7.09 2.99
N ILE A 408 8.06 -6.67 4.08
CA ILE A 408 8.80 -5.40 4.11
C ILE A 408 9.99 -5.42 3.16
N PHE A 409 10.83 -6.45 3.26
CA PHE A 409 12.02 -6.60 2.42
C PHE A 409 11.64 -6.71 0.94
N VAL A 410 10.67 -7.57 0.62
CA VAL A 410 10.11 -7.80 -0.72
C VAL A 410 9.48 -6.52 -1.29
N ALA A 411 8.85 -5.68 -0.48
CA ALA A 411 8.34 -4.38 -0.93
C ALA A 411 9.48 -3.40 -1.26
N PHE A 412 10.50 -3.27 -0.40
CA PHE A 412 11.59 -2.32 -0.63
C PHE A 412 12.53 -2.74 -1.77
N ALA A 413 12.86 -4.04 -1.91
CA ALA A 413 13.81 -4.52 -2.92
C ALA A 413 13.36 -4.16 -4.35
N LEU A 414 12.10 -4.50 -4.70
CA LEU A 414 11.54 -4.15 -6.00
C LEU A 414 11.33 -2.63 -6.16
N SER A 415 10.90 -1.93 -5.10
CA SER A 415 10.71 -0.48 -5.16
C SER A 415 12.03 0.26 -5.44
N LEU A 416 13.13 -0.17 -4.82
CA LEU A 416 14.44 0.42 -5.06
C LEU A 416 14.89 0.22 -6.52
N TYR A 417 14.70 -0.97 -7.09
CA TYR A 417 14.98 -1.21 -8.49
C TYR A 417 14.12 -0.32 -9.42
N ARG A 418 12.79 -0.33 -9.24
CA ARG A 418 11.83 0.46 -10.04
C ARG A 418 12.13 1.97 -10.01
N GLU A 419 12.46 2.49 -8.82
CA GLU A 419 12.86 3.89 -8.67
C GLU A 419 14.17 4.21 -9.41
N LEU A 420 15.21 3.39 -9.25
CA LEU A 420 16.48 3.64 -9.91
C LEU A 420 16.38 3.56 -11.45
N GLU A 421 15.48 2.74 -11.98
CA GLU A 421 15.13 2.74 -13.42
C GLU A 421 14.35 4.00 -13.84
N SER A 422 13.35 4.42 -13.06
CA SER A 422 12.60 5.67 -13.32
C SER A 422 13.50 6.92 -13.33
N HIS A 423 14.53 6.95 -12.47
CA HIS A 423 15.57 7.98 -12.47
C HIS A 423 16.61 7.85 -13.60
N ALA A 424 16.63 6.74 -14.34
CA ALA A 424 17.50 6.52 -15.50
C ALA A 424 16.81 6.79 -16.85
N GLU A 425 15.47 6.81 -16.90
CA GLU A 425 14.74 7.23 -18.08
C GLU A 425 15.06 8.68 -18.48
N PRO A 426 15.25 9.00 -19.77
CA PRO A 426 15.48 10.36 -20.23
C PRO A 426 14.18 11.18 -20.13
N GLY A 427 13.98 11.81 -18.98
CA GLY A 427 12.75 12.55 -18.67
C GLY A 427 12.37 13.59 -19.75
N PRO A 428 11.06 13.89 -19.93
CA PRO A 428 10.47 14.57 -21.11
C PRO A 428 10.75 16.09 -21.22
N GLY A 429 11.92 16.53 -20.74
CA GLY A 429 12.49 17.86 -20.93
C GLY A 429 14.03 17.84 -21.01
N SER A 430 14.64 16.66 -21.19
CA SER A 430 16.09 16.48 -21.23
C SER A 430 16.75 16.74 -22.60
N ASP A 431 15.96 17.19 -23.59
CA ASP A 431 16.40 17.70 -24.90
C ASP A 431 17.17 19.04 -24.77
N VAL A 432 18.33 19.00 -24.11
CA VAL A 432 19.34 20.05 -24.18
C VAL A 432 19.93 20.02 -25.59
N PRO A 433 19.84 21.11 -26.39
CA PRO A 433 20.34 21.10 -27.75
C PRO A 433 21.83 20.72 -27.82
N ALA A 434 22.16 19.73 -28.65
CA ALA A 434 23.48 19.08 -28.73
C ALA A 434 24.63 19.96 -29.29
N GLY A 435 24.48 21.30 -29.24
CA GLY A 435 25.43 22.28 -29.78
C GLY A 435 26.29 23.01 -28.75
N LEU A 436 26.10 22.79 -27.44
CA LEU A 436 26.96 23.34 -26.40
C LEU A 436 28.15 22.41 -26.11
N GLN A 437 29.37 22.92 -26.31
CA GLN A 437 30.60 22.20 -25.98
C GLN A 437 30.76 22.05 -24.46
N VAL A 438 30.28 20.93 -23.93
CA VAL A 438 30.54 20.54 -22.53
C VAL A 438 31.96 19.98 -22.42
N ASP A 439 32.76 20.59 -21.53
CA ASP A 439 34.16 20.22 -21.29
C ASP A 439 34.40 18.71 -21.17
N PHE A 440 35.52 18.24 -21.74
CA PHE A 440 35.89 16.82 -21.76
C PHE A 440 35.92 16.20 -20.35
N ALA A 441 36.42 16.94 -19.35
CA ALA A 441 36.43 16.51 -17.96
C ALA A 441 35.01 16.35 -17.37
N THR A 442 34.08 17.23 -17.74
CA THR A 442 32.67 17.19 -17.31
C THR A 442 31.92 16.06 -18.03
N ASN A 443 32.24 15.82 -19.30
CA ASN A 443 31.74 14.68 -20.08
C ASN A 443 32.23 13.34 -19.50
N MET A 444 33.51 13.25 -19.10
CA MET A 444 34.02 12.09 -18.34
C MET A 444 33.30 11.91 -17.00
N LYS A 445 33.15 12.97 -16.17
CA LYS A 445 32.41 12.86 -14.90
C LYS A 445 30.97 12.40 -15.11
N SER A 446 30.28 12.92 -16.13
CA SER A 446 28.94 12.47 -16.54
C SER A 446 28.91 10.99 -16.98
N ARG A 447 29.97 10.49 -17.63
CA ARG A 447 30.10 9.08 -18.01
C ARG A 447 30.30 8.19 -16.78
N TRP A 448 31.23 8.54 -15.89
CA TRP A 448 31.49 7.79 -14.66
C TRP A 448 30.28 7.76 -13.72
N ALA A 449 29.52 8.85 -13.61
CA ALA A 449 28.27 8.87 -12.85
C ALA A 449 27.22 7.91 -13.45
N ARG A 450 27.02 7.93 -14.78
CA ARG A 450 26.12 7.00 -15.47
C ARG A 450 26.54 5.54 -15.32
N THR A 451 27.83 5.21 -15.44
CA THR A 451 28.33 3.85 -15.22
C THR A 451 28.11 3.37 -13.79
N ARG A 452 28.28 4.23 -12.78
CA ARG A 452 28.00 3.86 -11.38
C ARG A 452 26.50 3.74 -11.10
N MET A 453 25.65 4.60 -11.68
CA MET A 453 24.20 4.46 -11.58
C MET A 453 23.70 3.17 -12.27
N ALA A 454 24.28 2.78 -13.41
CA ALA A 454 24.01 1.48 -14.02
C ALA A 454 24.43 0.30 -13.13
N SER A 455 25.56 0.40 -12.42
CA SER A 455 25.97 -0.62 -11.45
C SER A 455 25.05 -0.69 -10.23
N PHE A 456 24.52 0.43 -9.73
CA PHE A 456 23.52 0.43 -8.65
C PHE A 456 22.17 -0.13 -9.10
N ARG A 457 21.72 0.15 -10.33
CA ARG A 457 20.53 -0.48 -10.92
C ARG A 457 20.68 -1.99 -11.03
N GLN A 458 21.83 -2.47 -11.50
CA GLN A 458 22.11 -3.92 -11.53
C GLN A 458 22.09 -4.52 -10.12
N GLN A 459 22.75 -3.90 -9.12
CA GLN A 459 22.72 -4.38 -7.74
C GLN A 459 21.30 -4.42 -7.14
N ALA A 460 20.43 -3.47 -7.50
CA ALA A 460 19.03 -3.47 -7.09
C ALA A 460 18.19 -4.53 -7.83
N HIS A 461 18.48 -4.78 -9.11
CA HIS A 461 17.89 -5.87 -9.90
C HIS A 461 18.30 -7.25 -9.34
N ASP A 462 19.59 -7.45 -9.10
CA ASP A 462 20.17 -8.64 -8.47
C ASP A 462 19.55 -8.89 -7.08
N MET A 463 19.25 -7.84 -6.32
CA MET A 463 18.56 -7.90 -5.03
C MET A 463 17.06 -8.20 -5.14
N ALA A 464 16.37 -7.70 -6.18
CA ALA A 464 15.00 -8.12 -6.46
C ALA A 464 14.97 -9.60 -6.89
N ARG A 465 15.93 -10.04 -7.71
CA ARG A 465 16.15 -11.45 -8.05
C ARG A 465 16.47 -12.31 -6.82
N SER A 466 17.29 -11.83 -5.87
CA SER A 466 17.60 -12.56 -4.63
C SER A 466 16.43 -12.62 -3.65
N ALA A 467 15.43 -11.73 -3.78
CA ALA A 467 14.24 -11.70 -2.93
C ALA A 467 13.12 -12.67 -3.35
N LEU A 468 13.28 -13.42 -4.45
CA LEU A 468 12.25 -14.37 -4.92
C LEU A 468 11.92 -15.50 -3.92
N PRO A 469 12.86 -16.06 -3.12
CA PRO A 469 12.53 -16.97 -2.02
C PRO A 469 11.71 -16.28 -0.92
N ASP A 470 12.01 -15.02 -0.60
CA ASP A 470 11.28 -14.23 0.39
C ASP A 470 9.87 -13.86 -0.10
N LEU A 471 9.72 -13.58 -1.41
CA LEU A 471 8.43 -13.42 -2.09
C LEU A 471 7.62 -14.72 -2.02
N LYS A 472 8.23 -15.87 -2.34
CA LYS A 472 7.57 -17.19 -2.22
C LYS A 472 7.12 -17.46 -0.78
N ARG A 473 7.98 -17.17 0.21
CA ARG A 473 7.65 -17.30 1.64
C ARG A 473 6.50 -16.37 2.01
N MET A 474 6.50 -15.12 1.55
CA MET A 474 5.39 -14.18 1.74
C MET A 474 4.08 -14.74 1.18
N LEU A 475 4.07 -15.23 -0.06
CA LEU A 475 2.90 -15.78 -0.75
C LEU A 475 2.35 -17.03 -0.04
N ILE A 476 3.21 -17.93 0.46
CA ILE A 476 2.81 -19.13 1.22
C ILE A 476 2.28 -18.78 2.63
N LEU A 477 2.78 -17.71 3.24
CA LEU A 477 2.34 -17.25 4.55
C LEU A 477 1.06 -16.39 4.49
N GLN A 478 0.60 -15.99 3.29
CA GLN A 478 -0.75 -15.49 3.08
C GLN A 478 -1.74 -16.61 3.43
N SER A 479 -2.44 -16.44 4.55
CA SER A 479 -3.26 -17.51 5.15
C SER A 479 -4.61 -17.67 4.42
N GLY A 480 -4.54 -18.18 3.20
CA GLY A 480 -5.63 -18.18 2.23
C GLY A 480 -6.00 -16.77 1.76
N PRO A 481 -6.93 -16.63 0.79
CA PRO A 481 -7.31 -15.32 0.26
C PRO A 481 -8.01 -14.40 1.28
N PHE A 482 -8.46 -14.91 2.44
CA PHE A 482 -9.32 -14.15 3.36
C PHE A 482 -9.03 -14.19 4.87
N ARG A 483 -8.43 -15.25 5.45
CA ARG A 483 -8.40 -15.40 6.94
C ARG A 483 -7.53 -14.36 7.66
N HIS A 484 -6.76 -13.59 6.92
CA HIS A 484 -5.98 -12.46 7.41
C HIS A 484 -6.10 -11.29 6.43
N GLY A 485 -7.32 -10.72 6.30
CA GLY A 485 -7.67 -9.69 5.30
C GLY A 485 -6.51 -8.73 5.03
N ALA A 486 -5.99 -8.81 3.80
CA ALA A 486 -4.60 -8.47 3.46
C ALA A 486 -4.16 -7.08 3.94
N ILE A 487 -2.88 -6.98 4.32
CA ILE A 487 -2.27 -5.65 4.52
C ILE A 487 -2.27 -4.99 3.14
N ARG A 488 -2.76 -3.76 2.95
CA ARG A 488 -2.86 -3.21 1.57
C ARG A 488 -1.52 -3.09 0.82
N LEU A 489 -0.41 -3.08 1.57
CA LEU A 489 0.97 -3.24 1.08
C LEU A 489 1.19 -4.54 0.30
N GLU A 490 0.57 -5.63 0.75
CA GLU A 490 0.54 -6.97 0.15
C GLU A 490 -0.11 -6.93 -1.24
N TRP A 491 -1.30 -6.31 -1.37
CA TRP A 491 -1.99 -6.18 -2.66
C TRP A 491 -1.17 -5.41 -3.70
N SER A 492 -0.57 -4.26 -3.33
CA SER A 492 0.29 -3.50 -4.24
C SER A 492 1.53 -4.32 -4.61
N ALA A 493 2.24 -4.88 -3.63
CA ALA A 493 3.43 -5.69 -3.88
C ALA A 493 3.16 -6.87 -4.82
N ILE A 494 2.11 -7.67 -4.60
CA ILE A 494 1.76 -8.82 -5.45
C ILE A 494 1.59 -8.39 -6.93
N ILE A 495 0.94 -7.26 -7.20
CA ILE A 495 0.72 -6.77 -8.57
C ILE A 495 2.03 -6.29 -9.19
N GLU A 496 2.81 -5.50 -8.45
CA GLU A 496 4.09 -4.96 -8.93
C GLU A 496 5.13 -6.07 -9.18
N TRP A 497 5.17 -7.10 -8.34
CA TRP A 497 5.97 -8.30 -8.57
C TRP A 497 5.46 -9.14 -9.75
N GLY A 498 4.14 -9.16 -10.00
CA GLY A 498 3.55 -9.81 -11.16
C GLY A 498 3.89 -9.11 -12.47
N GLU A 499 3.93 -7.78 -12.47
CA GLU A 499 4.45 -6.96 -13.56
C GLU A 499 5.95 -7.25 -13.79
N PHE A 500 6.78 -7.14 -12.74
CA PHE A 500 8.22 -7.38 -12.81
C PHE A 500 8.57 -8.78 -13.35
N LEU A 501 7.94 -9.84 -12.84
CA LEU A 501 8.20 -11.20 -13.34
C LEU A 501 7.69 -11.43 -14.77
N ALA A 502 6.62 -10.75 -15.19
CA ALA A 502 6.21 -10.78 -16.60
C ALA A 502 7.20 -10.02 -17.50
N ASP A 503 7.77 -8.91 -17.02
CA ASP A 503 8.80 -8.14 -17.74
C ASP A 503 10.11 -8.94 -17.88
N GLU A 504 10.54 -9.62 -16.81
CA GLU A 504 11.67 -10.57 -16.84
C GLU A 504 11.43 -11.74 -17.82
N ALA A 505 10.22 -12.29 -17.85
CA ALA A 505 9.85 -13.40 -18.75
C ALA A 505 9.69 -12.98 -20.22
N ASP A 506 9.34 -11.72 -20.50
CA ASP A 506 9.35 -11.13 -21.85
C ASP A 506 10.79 -10.74 -22.30
N ALA A 507 11.68 -10.39 -21.36
CA ALA A 507 13.09 -10.07 -21.65
C ALA A 507 13.97 -11.32 -21.84
N SER A 508 13.64 -12.43 -21.16
CA SER A 508 14.37 -13.70 -21.24
C SER A 508 14.09 -14.44 -22.55
N SER A 509 15.14 -14.68 -23.36
CA SER A 509 15.05 -15.51 -24.57
C SER A 509 14.72 -16.98 -24.29
N GLU A 510 14.98 -17.45 -23.06
CA GLU A 510 14.69 -18.82 -22.62
C GLU A 510 13.29 -18.91 -21.97
N GLY A 511 12.76 -17.78 -21.48
CA GLY A 511 11.51 -17.68 -20.72
C GLY A 511 11.72 -17.83 -19.21
N ILE A 512 10.77 -18.45 -18.53
CA ILE A 512 10.83 -18.71 -17.08
C ILE A 512 11.93 -19.74 -16.78
N LEU A 513 12.82 -19.40 -15.83
CA LEU A 513 13.85 -20.33 -15.33
C LEU A 513 13.21 -21.43 -14.45
N PRO A 514 13.60 -22.72 -14.57
CA PRO A 514 13.00 -23.82 -13.81
C PRO A 514 12.95 -23.62 -12.28
N ALA A 515 13.93 -22.92 -11.70
CA ALA A 515 13.96 -22.61 -10.27
C ALA A 515 12.87 -21.62 -9.83
N ASP A 516 12.42 -20.74 -10.73
CA ASP A 516 11.48 -19.66 -10.44
C ASP A 516 10.00 -20.09 -10.64
N VAL A 517 9.74 -21.19 -11.36
CA VAL A 517 8.37 -21.61 -11.79
C VAL A 517 7.38 -21.63 -10.62
N ALA A 518 7.77 -22.22 -9.49
CA ALA A 518 6.91 -22.28 -8.30
C ALA A 518 6.58 -20.89 -7.72
N VAL A 519 7.44 -19.88 -7.93
CA VAL A 519 7.18 -18.49 -7.54
C VAL A 519 6.15 -17.86 -8.48
N TYR A 520 6.28 -18.07 -9.80
CA TYR A 520 5.31 -17.61 -10.80
C TYR A 520 3.92 -18.24 -10.57
N GLU A 521 3.86 -19.53 -10.23
CA GLU A 521 2.61 -20.25 -9.95
C GLU A 521 1.95 -19.77 -8.64
N SER A 522 2.71 -19.67 -7.54
CA SER A 522 2.20 -19.06 -6.30
C SER A 522 1.72 -17.64 -6.51
N LEU A 523 2.45 -16.82 -7.28
CA LEU A 523 2.10 -15.43 -7.54
C LEU A 523 0.84 -15.30 -8.42
N LEU A 524 0.72 -16.11 -9.46
CA LEU A 524 -0.48 -16.18 -10.30
C LEU A 524 -1.71 -16.62 -9.51
N ASN A 525 -1.57 -17.63 -8.65
CA ASN A 525 -2.64 -18.11 -7.78
C ASN A 525 -3.05 -17.03 -6.77
N SER A 526 -2.09 -16.31 -6.17
CA SER A 526 -2.39 -15.15 -5.34
C SER A 526 -3.09 -14.05 -6.12
N LEU A 527 -2.62 -13.64 -7.30
CA LEU A 527 -3.27 -12.63 -8.18
C LEU A 527 -4.72 -12.99 -8.53
N LYS A 528 -5.00 -14.28 -8.77
CA LYS A 528 -6.37 -14.79 -9.00
C LYS A 528 -7.26 -14.73 -7.75
N GLY A 529 -6.68 -14.92 -6.56
CA GLY A 529 -7.34 -14.74 -5.28
C GLY A 529 -7.57 -13.26 -4.90
N THR A 530 -6.57 -12.38 -5.12
CA THR A 530 -6.66 -10.94 -4.79
C THR A 530 -7.82 -10.28 -5.53
N ALA A 531 -8.10 -10.76 -6.75
CA ALA A 531 -9.18 -10.32 -7.61
C ALA A 531 -10.58 -10.35 -6.96
N TYR A 532 -10.83 -11.21 -5.97
CA TYR A 532 -12.09 -11.18 -5.21
C TYR A 532 -12.34 -9.85 -4.49
N SER A 533 -11.25 -9.21 -4.03
CA SER A 533 -11.28 -8.02 -3.18
C SER A 533 -11.04 -6.73 -3.95
N CYS A 534 -10.16 -6.76 -4.95
CA CYS A 534 -9.83 -5.61 -5.78
C CYS A 534 -9.49 -6.03 -7.21
N VAL A 535 -10.06 -5.34 -8.20
CA VAL A 535 -9.75 -5.54 -9.63
C VAL A 535 -9.23 -4.21 -10.21
N PRO A 536 -7.95 -3.86 -10.01
CA PRO A 536 -7.35 -2.70 -10.62
C PRO A 536 -7.09 -2.95 -12.12
N PRO A 537 -6.99 -1.89 -12.97
CA PRO A 537 -6.99 -2.04 -14.42
C PRO A 537 -5.87 -2.93 -14.99
N THR A 538 -4.69 -2.96 -14.36
CA THR A 538 -3.54 -3.75 -14.82
C THR A 538 -3.63 -5.24 -14.47
N LEU A 539 -4.43 -5.63 -13.47
CA LEU A 539 -4.48 -7.01 -12.96
C LEU A 539 -4.82 -8.03 -14.05
N ASN A 540 -5.81 -7.73 -14.90
CA ASN A 540 -6.24 -8.62 -15.97
C ASN A 540 -5.16 -8.80 -17.07
N SER A 541 -4.34 -7.79 -17.33
CA SER A 541 -3.19 -7.91 -18.24
C SER A 541 -2.03 -8.69 -17.62
N VAL A 542 -1.73 -8.47 -16.33
CA VAL A 542 -0.64 -9.15 -15.62
C VAL A 542 -0.92 -10.64 -15.48
N ILE A 543 -2.12 -11.01 -15.02
CA ILE A 543 -2.57 -12.41 -14.96
C ILE A 543 -2.43 -13.08 -16.32
N LYS A 544 -2.90 -12.44 -17.40
CA LYS A 544 -2.83 -13.02 -18.75
C LYS A 544 -1.38 -13.19 -19.27
N ARG A 545 -0.46 -12.26 -18.97
CA ARG A 545 0.97 -12.43 -19.30
C ARG A 545 1.52 -13.66 -18.59
N LEU A 546 1.40 -13.72 -17.27
CA LEU A 546 1.90 -14.83 -16.46
C LEU A 546 1.30 -16.20 -16.87
N GLU A 547 -0.01 -16.26 -17.16
CA GLU A 547 -0.67 -17.44 -17.73
C GLU A 547 -0.03 -17.87 -19.06
N THR A 548 0.33 -16.92 -19.93
CA THR A 548 0.94 -17.19 -21.24
C THR A 548 2.38 -17.71 -21.09
N HIS A 549 3.19 -17.13 -20.20
CA HIS A 549 4.56 -17.59 -19.95
C HIS A 549 4.58 -18.98 -19.29
N LEU A 550 3.72 -19.24 -18.29
CA LEU A 550 3.61 -20.55 -17.64
C LEU A 550 3.11 -21.64 -18.59
N ALA A 551 2.10 -21.35 -19.43
CA ALA A 551 1.65 -22.28 -20.46
C ALA A 551 2.75 -22.59 -21.49
N THR A 552 3.56 -21.58 -21.85
CA THR A 552 4.71 -21.76 -22.76
C THR A 552 5.81 -22.60 -22.11
N TYR A 553 6.11 -22.38 -20.83
CA TYR A 553 7.07 -23.18 -20.07
C TYR A 553 6.64 -24.64 -19.99
N HIS A 554 5.40 -24.90 -19.55
CA HIS A 554 4.87 -26.26 -19.42
C HIS A 554 4.77 -27.00 -20.75
N LEU A 555 4.54 -26.30 -21.87
CA LEU A 555 4.59 -26.87 -23.21
C LEU A 555 6.02 -27.26 -23.64
N LYS A 556 7.03 -26.42 -23.35
CA LYS A 556 8.45 -26.76 -23.58
C LYS A 556 8.84 -27.99 -22.74
N ALA A 557 8.61 -27.94 -21.44
CA ALA A 557 8.92 -29.04 -20.51
C ALA A 557 8.23 -30.35 -20.91
N SER A 558 6.96 -30.31 -21.34
CA SER A 558 6.25 -31.49 -21.85
C SER A 558 6.84 -32.03 -23.16
N THR A 559 7.40 -31.17 -24.01
CA THR A 559 8.06 -31.57 -25.26
C THR A 559 9.42 -32.20 -24.99
N GLU A 560 10.20 -31.61 -24.09
CA GLU A 560 11.51 -32.10 -23.65
C GLU A 560 11.38 -33.41 -22.86
N MET A 561 10.38 -33.54 -21.99
CA MET A 561 10.04 -34.82 -21.36
C MET A 561 9.53 -35.84 -22.37
N GLY A 562 8.68 -35.43 -23.32
CA GLY A 562 8.18 -36.30 -24.40
C GLY A 562 9.30 -36.90 -25.25
N MET A 563 10.37 -36.13 -25.53
CA MET A 563 11.58 -36.62 -26.21
C MET A 563 12.45 -37.56 -25.36
N ASN A 564 12.20 -37.66 -24.04
CA ASN A 564 12.82 -38.64 -23.15
C ASN A 564 11.86 -39.79 -22.75
N MET A 565 10.59 -39.76 -23.18
CA MET A 565 9.57 -40.70 -22.73
C MET A 565 9.46 -41.98 -23.58
N ASP A 566 10.27 -42.12 -24.63
CA ASP A 566 10.47 -43.39 -25.34
C ASP A 566 11.22 -44.43 -24.48
N ASP A 567 11.86 -44.03 -23.36
CA ASP A 567 12.75 -44.89 -22.54
C ASP A 567 12.15 -45.37 -21.20
N LEU A 568 10.99 -44.88 -20.75
CA LEU A 568 10.35 -45.35 -19.49
C LEU A 568 8.81 -45.40 -19.53
N GLU A 569 8.27 -46.61 -19.70
CA GLU A 569 6.90 -46.96 -19.28
C GLU A 569 6.82 -47.44 -17.81
N THR A 570 5.60 -47.43 -17.27
CA THR A 570 5.10 -48.09 -16.04
C THR A 570 5.31 -47.40 -14.68
N GLY A 571 4.18 -47.13 -13.99
CA GLY A 571 4.12 -46.58 -12.63
C GLY A 571 2.76 -45.94 -12.31
N ASN A 572 1.78 -46.75 -11.90
CA ASN A 572 0.36 -46.35 -11.76
C ASN A 572 -0.05 -46.12 -10.28
N LEU A 573 -1.29 -45.63 -10.04
CA LEU A 573 -1.98 -45.34 -8.75
C LEU A 573 -1.79 -43.91 -8.23
N VAL A 574 -2.78 -43.00 -8.06
CA VAL A 574 -4.27 -43.02 -8.00
C VAL A 574 -4.92 -43.24 -6.62
N SER A 575 -5.38 -42.13 -6.02
CA SER A 575 -6.60 -41.92 -5.19
C SER A 575 -6.78 -42.65 -3.83
N GLU A 576 -7.10 -41.90 -2.77
CA GLU A 576 -8.43 -42.00 -2.11
C GLU A 576 -8.79 -40.71 -1.33
N MET A 577 -10.00 -40.63 -0.73
CA MET A 577 -10.67 -39.38 -0.33
C MET A 577 -11.58 -39.53 0.91
N SER A 578 -12.11 -38.39 1.44
CA SER A 578 -13.20 -38.29 2.46
C SER A 578 -12.78 -38.68 3.90
N PHE A 579 -13.45 -38.41 5.05
CA PHE A 579 -14.71 -37.76 5.52
C PHE A 579 -14.68 -37.74 7.11
N LEU A 580 -15.38 -36.98 7.99
CA LEU A 580 -16.38 -35.88 8.02
C LEU A 580 -16.34 -35.11 9.39
N LEU A 581 -16.65 -33.80 9.38
CA LEU A 581 -17.43 -32.99 10.37
C LEU A 581 -16.98 -32.69 11.84
N ASP A 582 -17.49 -31.53 12.31
CA ASP A 582 -17.63 -30.96 13.68
C ASP A 582 -16.38 -30.74 14.57
N GLY A 583 -16.22 -29.65 15.35
CA GLY A 583 -16.99 -28.40 15.44
C GLY A 583 -16.77 -27.59 16.76
N SER A 584 -16.89 -26.26 16.69
CA SER A 584 -17.13 -25.29 17.80
C SER A 584 -15.98 -24.59 18.58
N PHE A 585 -16.09 -23.25 18.63
CA PHE A 585 -15.71 -22.26 19.68
C PHE A 585 -14.25 -21.83 20.00
N PHE A 586 -14.11 -20.51 20.11
CA PHE A 586 -12.95 -19.76 20.62
C PHE A 586 -13.06 -19.48 22.12
N ALA A 587 -11.93 -19.49 22.82
CA ALA A 587 -11.68 -18.64 23.98
C ALA A 587 -10.16 -18.34 24.08
N VAL A 588 -9.80 -17.06 24.20
CA VAL A 588 -8.42 -16.64 24.55
C VAL A 588 -8.40 -16.31 26.04
N PRO A 589 -7.70 -17.07 26.89
CA PRO A 589 -7.47 -16.68 28.27
C PRO A 589 -6.36 -15.62 28.36
N ASP A 590 -6.52 -14.66 29.28
CA ASP A 590 -5.45 -13.73 29.65
C ASP A 590 -4.20 -14.50 30.12
N ALA A 591 -3.05 -14.19 29.51
CA ALA A 591 -1.76 -14.70 29.93
C ALA A 591 -0.79 -13.52 30.12
N THR A 592 -0.80 -12.93 31.32
CA THR A 592 0.22 -11.96 31.72
C THR A 592 1.58 -12.65 31.84
N PHE A 593 2.51 -12.33 30.94
CA PHE A 593 3.93 -12.52 31.17
C PHE A 593 4.60 -11.14 31.22
N GLY A 594 5.30 -10.90 32.32
CA GLY A 594 6.22 -9.78 32.45
C GLY A 594 7.62 -10.32 32.64
N ILE A 595 8.52 -9.91 31.74
CA ILE A 595 9.85 -9.38 32.04
C ILE A 595 9.94 -8.06 31.26
#